data_AF-A0AAW2RRI7-F1
#
_entry.id   AF-A0AAW2RRI7-F1
#
_cell.length_a   1.000
_cell.length_b   1.000
_cell.length_c   1.000
_cell.angle_alpha   90.00
_cell.angle_beta   90.00
_cell.angle_gamma   90.00
#
_symmetry.space_group_name_H-M   'P 1'
#
loop_
_entity.id
_entity.type
_entity.pdbx_description
1 polymer ?
#
loop_
_entity_poly.entity_id
_entity_poly.type
_entity_poly.pdbx_seq_one_letter_code
_entity_poly.pdbx_strand_id
1 'polypeptide(L)'
;MKNLKKASAQFSTSKDATPDFLVARVVEECMHNYLMYEHLLQVRLVPPAQVHPKLWKGVNRWYQPLDWVQIERKRHDKERTLEQQQKLVAGIMRRDQKRRKRIEAAGIHYECPEIVGCIQPTPKKIKFDEE
;
A
#
# COMPACT_ATOMS: atom_id res chain seq x y z
N MET A 1 19.31 -12.24 -24.11
CA MET A 1 18.60 -11.56 -25.21
C MET A 1 18.69 -10.05 -24.99
N LYS A 2 18.86 -9.28 -26.05
CA LYS A 2 19.48 -7.94 -26.08
C LYS A 2 18.71 -6.89 -25.26
N ASN A 3 19.42 -6.17 -24.38
CA ASN A 3 18.90 -5.04 -23.61
C ASN A 3 18.65 -3.85 -24.53
N LEU A 4 17.38 -3.52 -24.79
CA LEU A 4 17.01 -2.33 -25.55
C LEU A 4 17.04 -1.11 -24.62
N LYS A 5 18.07 -0.28 -24.78
CA LYS A 5 18.24 1.00 -24.08
C LYS A 5 17.00 1.87 -24.33
N LYS A 6 16.27 2.24 -23.28
CA LYS A 6 15.28 3.31 -23.37
C LYS A 6 16.03 4.64 -23.35
N ALA A 7 16.21 5.21 -24.54
CA ALA A 7 16.64 6.58 -24.68
C ALA A 7 15.51 7.49 -24.18
N SER A 8 15.79 8.32 -23.18
CA SER A 8 15.02 9.52 -22.92
C SER A 8 15.50 10.60 -23.89
N ALA A 9 14.73 10.84 -24.94
CA ALA A 9 14.96 12.01 -25.78
C ALA A 9 14.33 13.22 -25.09
N GLN A 10 15.16 14.11 -24.57
CA GLN A 10 14.78 15.50 -24.39
C GLN A 10 14.81 16.13 -25.78
N PHE A 11 13.65 16.29 -26.42
CA PHE A 11 13.57 17.07 -27.65
C PHE A 11 13.51 18.56 -27.29
N SER A 12 14.69 19.17 -27.19
CA SER A 12 14.83 20.61 -27.40
C SER A 12 14.40 20.92 -28.84
N THR A 13 13.42 21.81 -28.97
CA THR A 13 12.67 22.06 -30.22
C THR A 13 13.50 22.80 -31.28
N SER A 14 13.78 22.15 -32.41
CA SER A 14 13.73 22.79 -33.73
C SER A 14 12.46 22.27 -34.43
N LYS A 15 11.69 23.18 -35.01
CA LYS A 15 10.22 23.08 -35.01
C LYS A 15 9.58 22.12 -36.01
N ASP A 16 10.26 21.64 -37.07
CA ASP A 16 9.48 21.12 -38.22
C ASP A 16 10.00 19.83 -38.89
N ALA A 17 11.00 19.11 -38.34
CA ALA A 17 11.64 18.01 -39.08
C ALA A 17 12.06 16.78 -38.24
N THR A 18 11.48 16.53 -37.07
CA THR A 18 11.77 15.32 -36.30
C THR A 18 10.76 14.21 -36.66
N PRO A 19 11.20 12.94 -36.78
CA PRO A 19 10.29 11.84 -37.10
C PRO A 19 9.15 11.72 -36.08
N ASP A 20 9.42 12.04 -34.82
CA ASP A 20 8.44 11.98 -33.73
C ASP A 20 7.30 12.99 -33.91
N PHE A 21 7.59 14.20 -34.43
CA PHE A 21 6.55 15.19 -34.73
C PHE A 21 5.67 14.78 -35.91
N LEU A 22 6.28 14.23 -36.97
CA LEU A 22 5.55 13.71 -38.13
C LEU A 22 4.63 12.55 -37.74
N VAL A 23 5.12 11.64 -36.90
CA VAL A 23 4.32 10.54 -36.35
C VAL A 23 3.16 11.09 -35.51
N ALA A 24 3.43 12.06 -34.63
CA ALA A 24 2.39 12.65 -33.78
C ALA A 24 1.28 13.34 -34.58
N ARG A 25 1.64 14.00 -35.69
CA ARG A 25 0.67 14.61 -36.61
C ARG A 25 -0.19 13.57 -37.33
N VAL A 26 0.42 12.51 -37.88
CA VAL A 26 -0.33 11.41 -38.51
C VAL A 26 -1.28 10.76 -37.51
N VAL A 27 -0.85 10.58 -36.26
CA VAL A 27 -1.71 10.02 -35.19
C VAL A 27 -2.87 10.95 -34.86
N GLU A 28 -2.64 12.26 -34.77
CA GLU A 28 -3.72 13.25 -34.57
C GLU A 28 -4.74 13.19 -35.71
N GLU A 29 -4.28 13.24 -36.96
CA GLU A 29 -5.15 13.18 -38.15
C GLU A 29 -5.99 11.88 -38.20
N CYS A 30 -5.39 10.74 -37.83
CA CYS A 30 -6.08 9.45 -37.87
C CYS A 30 -7.02 9.19 -36.69
N MET A 31 -6.70 9.69 -35.49
CA MET A 31 -7.39 9.30 -34.24
C MET A 31 -8.26 10.41 -33.65
N HIS A 32 -8.17 11.64 -34.15
CA HIS A 32 -9.01 12.75 -33.67
C HIS A 32 -10.48 12.52 -34.04
N ASN A 33 -11.35 12.56 -33.03
CA ASN A 33 -12.79 12.30 -33.10
C ASN A 33 -13.19 10.87 -33.50
N TYR A 34 -12.32 9.90 -33.22
CA TYR A 34 -12.68 8.50 -33.40
C TYR A 34 -13.67 8.05 -32.31
N LEU A 35 -14.75 7.37 -32.68
CA LEU A 35 -15.69 6.80 -31.72
C LEU A 35 -15.15 5.46 -31.19
N MET A 36 -14.56 5.47 -29.99
CA MET A 36 -14.05 4.29 -29.30
C MET A 36 -14.89 4.04 -28.03
N TYR A 37 -15.49 2.84 -27.91
CA TYR A 37 -16.23 2.43 -26.70
C TYR A 37 -17.27 3.47 -26.24
N GLU A 38 -18.10 3.96 -27.15
CA GLU A 38 -19.11 5.01 -26.89
C GLU A 38 -18.54 6.38 -26.47
N HIS A 39 -17.21 6.51 -26.42
CA HIS A 39 -16.51 7.76 -26.15
C HIS A 39 -15.85 8.32 -27.41
N LEU A 40 -16.01 9.63 -27.62
CA LEU A 40 -15.33 10.33 -28.69
C LEU A 40 -13.88 10.60 -28.26
N LEU A 41 -12.92 9.93 -28.90
CA LEU A 41 -11.51 10.13 -28.65
C LEU A 41 -11.06 11.48 -29.22
N GLN A 42 -10.59 12.38 -28.37
CA GLN A 42 -10.03 13.67 -28.79
C GLN A 42 -8.52 13.66 -28.63
N VAL A 43 -7.81 13.61 -29.76
CA VAL A 43 -6.33 13.69 -29.80
C VAL A 43 -5.94 15.08 -30.30
N ARG A 44 -4.99 15.75 -29.65
CA ARG A 44 -4.46 17.05 -30.09
C ARG A 44 -2.96 17.17 -29.83
N LEU A 45 -2.26 17.86 -30.70
CA LEU A 45 -0.87 18.25 -30.46
C LEU A 45 -0.79 19.40 -29.44
N VAL A 46 -0.02 19.21 -28.36
CA VAL A 46 0.14 20.19 -27.28
C VAL A 46 1.54 20.80 -27.33
N PRO A 47 1.68 22.14 -27.32
CA PRO A 47 2.99 22.77 -27.30
C PRO A 47 3.69 22.53 -25.94
N PRO A 48 5.03 22.37 -25.93
CA PRO A 48 5.77 22.04 -24.71
C PRO A 48 5.68 23.12 -23.62
N ALA A 49 5.41 24.38 -23.99
CA ALA A 49 5.20 25.47 -23.04
C ALA A 49 3.94 25.29 -22.17
N GLN A 50 2.95 24.55 -22.66
CA GLN A 50 1.71 24.25 -21.95
C GLN A 50 1.82 22.96 -21.11
N VAL A 51 2.86 22.16 -21.33
CA VAL A 51 3.09 20.91 -20.62
C VAL A 51 3.81 21.19 -19.30
N HIS A 52 3.16 20.85 -18.18
CA HIS A 52 3.80 20.98 -16.88
C HIS A 52 5.00 20.02 -16.78
N PRO A 53 6.18 20.45 -16.30
CA PRO A 53 7.40 19.65 -16.29
C PRO A 53 7.31 18.36 -15.45
N LYS A 54 6.34 18.27 -14.53
CA LYS A 54 6.09 17.07 -13.72
C LYS A 54 4.97 16.17 -14.25
N LEU A 55 4.38 16.46 -15.41
CA LEU A 55 3.22 15.72 -15.95
C LEU A 55 3.50 14.21 -16.04
N TRP A 56 4.69 13.84 -16.51
CA TRP A 56 5.11 12.45 -16.70
C TRP A 56 5.90 11.88 -15.52
N LYS A 57 6.01 12.62 -14.41
CA LYS A 57 6.80 12.19 -13.26
C LYS A 57 6.05 11.08 -12.52
N GLY A 58 6.57 9.86 -12.61
CA GLY A 58 6.01 8.69 -11.92
C GLY A 58 5.10 7.81 -12.76
N VAL A 59 4.98 8.05 -14.07
CA VAL A 59 4.16 7.19 -14.97
C VAL A 59 4.69 5.75 -15.03
N ASN A 60 6.00 5.57 -14.91
CA ASN A 60 6.62 4.23 -14.83
C ASN A 60 6.71 3.70 -13.39
N ARG A 61 6.05 4.32 -12.41
CA ARG A 61 6.05 3.82 -11.03
C ARG A 61 4.99 2.74 -10.90
N TRP A 62 5.42 1.49 -10.82
CA TRP A 62 4.52 0.41 -10.44
C TRP A 62 4.16 0.51 -8.96
N TYR A 63 2.90 0.19 -8.66
CA TYR A 63 2.46 0.01 -7.29
C TYR A 63 3.14 -1.22 -6.70
N GLN A 64 3.86 -1.03 -5.59
CA GLN A 64 4.37 -2.12 -4.78
C GLN A 64 3.46 -2.24 -3.55
N PRO A 65 2.69 -3.32 -3.42
CA PRO A 65 1.88 -3.54 -2.24
C PRO A 65 2.78 -3.67 -1.00
N LEU A 66 2.30 -3.10 0.12
CA LEU A 66 2.95 -3.27 1.42
C LEU A 66 2.81 -4.73 1.86
N ASP A 67 3.90 -5.30 2.38
CA ASP A 67 3.87 -6.63 2.98
C ASP A 67 3.28 -6.57 4.39
N TRP A 68 1.95 -6.63 4.46
CA TRP A 68 1.18 -6.64 5.70
C TRP A 68 1.57 -7.79 6.62
N VAL A 69 1.92 -8.95 6.06
CA VAL A 69 2.29 -10.14 6.82
C VAL A 69 3.59 -9.88 7.57
N GLN A 70 4.60 -9.31 6.91
CA GLN A 70 5.85 -8.94 7.57
C GLN A 70 5.65 -7.87 8.63
N ILE A 71 4.82 -6.86 8.36
CA ILE A 71 4.53 -5.78 9.31
C ILE A 71 3.87 -6.36 10.57
N GLU A 72 2.87 -7.23 10.41
CA GLU A 72 2.19 -7.84 11.56
C GLU A 72 3.05 -8.85 12.31
N ARG A 73 3.89 -9.63 11.62
CA ARG A 73 4.90 -10.47 12.28
C ARG A 73 5.80 -9.64 13.18
N LYS A 74 6.33 -8.52 12.68
CA LYS A 74 7.17 -7.60 13.47
C LYS A 74 6.42 -7.03 14.68
N ARG A 75 5.15 -6.65 14.51
CA ARG A 75 4.31 -6.11 15.60
C ARG A 75 4.03 -7.15 16.67
N HIS A 76 3.70 -8.38 16.25
CA HIS A 76 3.38 -9.48 17.15
C HIS A 76 4.61 -9.97 17.93
N ASP A 77 5.72 -10.14 17.22
CA ASP A 77 6.99 -10.67 17.75
C ASP A 77 7.76 -9.66 18.60
N LYS A 78 7.38 -8.37 18.55
CA LYS A 78 7.99 -7.32 19.37
C LYS A 78 8.00 -7.73 20.85
N GLU A 79 9.18 -7.68 21.45
CA GLU A 79 9.36 -7.89 22.88
C GLU A 79 8.65 -6.77 23.66
N ARG A 80 7.95 -7.15 24.73
CA ARG A 80 7.18 -6.20 25.55
C ARG A 80 7.93 -5.93 26.84
N THR A 81 7.95 -4.67 27.26
CA THR A 81 8.43 -4.27 28.59
C THR A 81 7.39 -4.62 29.66
N LEU A 82 7.79 -4.59 30.94
CA LEU A 82 6.92 -4.91 32.08
C LEU A 82 5.67 -4.03 32.12
N GLU A 83 5.83 -2.73 31.93
CA GLU A 83 4.71 -1.79 31.92
C GLU A 83 3.72 -2.08 30.79
N GLN A 84 4.23 -2.45 29.61
CA GLN A 84 3.39 -2.80 28.46
C GLN A 84 2.63 -4.10 28.71
N GLN A 85 3.25 -5.06 29.39
CA GLN A 85 2.64 -6.31 29.80
C GLN A 85 1.50 -6.05 30.81
N GLN A 86 1.74 -5.22 31.84
CA GLN A 86 0.73 -4.86 32.83
C GLN A 86 -0.47 -4.14 32.19
N LYS A 87 -0.22 -3.18 31.29
CA LYS A 87 -1.28 -2.49 30.53
C LYS A 87 -2.10 -3.47 29.69
N LEU A 88 -1.46 -4.47 29.10
CA LEU A 88 -2.14 -5.52 28.33
C LEU A 88 -3.04 -6.39 29.22
N VAL A 89 -2.53 -6.84 30.37
CA VAL A 89 -3.30 -7.63 31.35
C VAL A 89 -4.49 -6.83 31.87
N ALA A 90 -4.30 -5.57 32.23
CA ALA A 90 -5.41 -4.68 32.64
C ALA A 90 -6.47 -4.52 31.53
N GLY A 91 -6.05 -4.38 30.28
CA GLY A 91 -6.94 -4.33 29.12
C GLY A 91 -7.69 -5.64 28.86
N ILE A 92 -7.07 -6.79 29.13
CA ILE A 92 -7.72 -8.10 29.07
C ILE A 92 -8.79 -8.21 30.15
N MET A 93 -8.46 -7.90 31.40
CA MET A 93 -9.39 -7.90 32.54
C MET A 93 -10.61 -7.00 32.28
N ARG A 94 -10.39 -5.78 31.76
CA ARG A 94 -11.48 -4.85 31.41
C ARG A 94 -12.39 -5.40 30.31
N ARG A 95 -11.84 -6.10 29.32
CA ARG A 95 -12.63 -6.73 28.24
C ARG A 95 -13.41 -7.92 28.76
N ASP A 96 -12.82 -8.71 29.66
CA ASP A 96 -13.50 -9.85 30.29
C ASP A 96 -14.71 -9.40 31.12
N GLN A 97 -14.54 -8.38 31.96
CA GLN A 97 -15.65 -7.79 32.72
C GLN A 97 -16.79 -7.30 31.82
N LYS A 98 -16.46 -6.64 30.70
CA LYS A 98 -17.46 -6.23 29.70
C LYS A 98 -18.16 -7.43 29.06
N ARG A 99 -17.42 -8.50 28.78
CA ARG A 99 -17.99 -9.74 28.21
C ARG A 99 -18.95 -10.39 29.20
N ARG A 100 -18.58 -10.52 30.48
CA ARG A 100 -19.44 -11.07 31.55
C ARG A 100 -20.75 -10.29 31.66
N LYS A 101 -20.67 -8.96 31.72
CA LYS A 101 -21.87 -8.09 31.75
C LYS A 101 -22.79 -8.28 30.53
N ARG A 102 -22.22 -8.53 29.35
CA ARG A 102 -23.01 -8.81 28.13
C ARG A 102 -23.69 -10.18 28.17
N ILE A 103 -23.02 -11.19 28.73
CA ILE A 103 -23.55 -12.55 28.90
C ILE A 103 -24.71 -12.53 29.89
N GLU A 104 -24.53 -11.83 31.02
CA GLU A 104 -25.59 -11.63 32.03
C GLU A 104 -26.80 -10.88 31.45
N ALA A 105 -26.55 -9.80 30.71
CA ALA A 105 -27.62 -9.05 30.03
C ALA A 105 -28.38 -9.86 28.96
N ALA A 106 -27.71 -10.85 28.35
CA ALA A 106 -28.34 -11.78 27.42
C ALA A 106 -29.12 -12.92 28.12
N GLY A 107 -29.12 -12.96 29.46
CA GLY A 107 -29.81 -13.99 30.24
C GLY A 107 -29.13 -15.35 30.21
N ILE A 108 -27.87 -15.42 29.78
CA ILE A 108 -27.12 -16.68 29.67
C ILE A 108 -26.42 -16.95 31.01
N HIS A 109 -26.77 -18.05 31.66
CA HIS A 109 -26.11 -18.47 32.89
C HIS A 109 -24.80 -19.22 32.58
N TYR A 110 -23.74 -18.46 32.30
CA TYR A 110 -22.42 -19.00 32.01
C TYR A 110 -21.35 -18.42 32.95
N GLU A 111 -20.71 -19.30 33.71
CA GLU A 111 -19.57 -18.96 34.55
C GLU A 111 -18.30 -18.98 33.70
N CYS A 112 -17.75 -17.80 33.42
CA CYS A 112 -16.54 -17.68 32.62
C CYS A 112 -15.31 -18.02 33.48
N PRO A 113 -14.45 -18.97 33.04
CA PRO A 113 -13.26 -19.35 33.80
C PRO A 113 -12.32 -18.15 34.01
N GLU A 114 -11.56 -18.19 35.09
CA GLU A 114 -10.63 -17.13 35.44
C GLU A 114 -9.48 -17.05 34.43
N ILE A 115 -9.11 -15.83 34.06
CA ILE A 115 -8.01 -15.58 33.14
C ILE A 115 -6.71 -15.75 33.93
N VAL A 116 -6.11 -16.94 33.83
CA VAL A 116 -4.77 -17.22 34.37
C VAL A 116 -3.73 -16.57 33.47
N GLY A 117 -3.48 -15.28 33.68
CA GLY A 117 -2.40 -14.54 33.04
C GLY A 117 -1.11 -14.65 33.85
N CYS A 118 0.00 -15.01 33.21
CA CYS A 118 1.31 -14.91 33.84
C CYS A 118 1.56 -13.44 34.21
N ILE A 119 1.55 -13.12 35.50
CA ILE A 119 1.89 -11.77 36.01
C ILE A 119 3.37 -11.48 35.71
N GLN A 120 4.18 -12.53 35.54
CA GLN A 120 5.61 -12.46 35.30
C GLN A 120 5.95 -12.31 33.80
N PRO A 121 6.97 -11.50 33.47
CA PRO A 121 7.47 -11.33 32.10
C PRO A 121 8.22 -12.58 31.61
N THR A 122 7.51 -13.52 31.02
CA THR A 122 8.18 -14.62 30.32
C THR A 122 8.62 -14.17 28.92
N PRO A 123 9.85 -14.51 28.48
CA PRO A 123 10.26 -14.25 27.12
C PRO A 123 9.30 -14.97 26.15
N LYS A 124 8.85 -14.27 25.10
CA LYS A 124 7.92 -14.83 24.11
C LYS A 124 8.57 -15.94 23.27
N LYS A 125 9.89 -15.90 23.12
CA LYS A 125 10.66 -16.82 22.28
C LYS A 125 11.51 -17.70 23.18
N ILE A 126 11.40 -19.01 22.96
CA ILE A 126 12.30 -20.00 23.54
C ILE A 126 13.64 -19.81 22.82
N LYS A 127 14.68 -19.44 23.54
CA LYS A 127 16.06 -19.46 23.04
C LYS A 127 16.59 -20.86 23.33
N PHE A 128 17.00 -21.57 22.29
CA PHE A 128 17.75 -22.81 22.44
C PHE A 128 19.22 -22.45 22.49
N ASP A 129 19.96 -23.00 23.45
CA ASP A 129 21.40 -22.82 23.53
C ASP A 129 22.05 -23.63 22.39
N GLU A 130 22.94 -22.99 21.62
CA GLU A 130 23.72 -23.64 20.57
C GLU A 130 24.94 -24.33 21.22
N GLU A 131 24.84 -25.63 21.49
CA GLU A 131 26.00 -26.51 21.79
C GLU A 131 26.76 -26.88 20.52
#